data_AF-A0A9D6IDX1-F1
#
_entry.id   AF-A0A9D6IDX1-F1
#
_cell.length_a   1.000
_cell.length_b   1.000
_cell.length_c   1.000
_cell.angle_alpha   90.00
_cell.angle_beta   90.00
_cell.angle_gamma   90.00
#
_symmetry.space_group_name_H-M   'P 1'
#
loop_
_entity.id
_entity.type
_entity.pdbx_description
1 polymer ?
#
loop_
_entity_poly.entity_id
_entity_poly.type
_entity_poly.pdbx_seq_one_letter_code
_entity_poly.pdbx_strand_id
1 'polypeptide(L)'
;MKLALNWFEVTLPATEFKVAVEVVDGGRDEPPKTPHHAHRVVRRQNESTFRFLHLTNNPPSNTTEQALNIFDDPSFVKIAVEEGFARLLKGKEFIVCRQHVGCTGYTPTSESMFPNVYTFFRGVSFRSFYGFGPRPDRWGLILNYATSQRFCITLEDPQLRQLAIGKRVVPISAIPSADEDDGRRSGILVSVQGQQAVIEQGKNAPIQAPLGEWTLPCRRELLNDYLQQAHGPKASADVTRHLQVAGFSLTKAGRMNTALAKDQLRAVQQVLHDHSLAKFCLPLPNDPPVSLSDQPLVIAE
;
A
#
# COMPACT_ATOMS: atom_id res chain seq x y z
N MET A 1 24.80 -3.19 21.79
CA MET A 1 24.22 -1.90 21.31
C MET A 1 22.70 -2.09 21.19
N LYS A 2 21.85 -1.05 21.33
CA LYS A 2 20.38 -1.21 21.16
C LYS A 2 19.97 -0.73 19.76
N LEU A 3 19.51 -1.64 18.92
CA LEU A 3 18.94 -1.33 17.60
C LEU A 3 17.42 -1.21 17.75
N ALA A 4 16.89 -0.01 17.52
CA ALA A 4 15.44 0.18 17.41
C ALA A 4 15.00 -0.34 16.05
N LEU A 5 14.26 -1.44 16.05
CA LEU A 5 13.62 -1.92 14.83
C LEU A 5 12.36 -1.10 14.58
N ASN A 6 11.93 -1.00 13.34
CA ASN A 6 10.68 -0.34 12.97
C ASN A 6 9.46 -1.26 13.19
N TRP A 7 9.50 -2.05 14.26
CA TRP A 7 8.59 -3.15 14.54
C TRP A 7 7.79 -2.82 15.78
N PHE A 8 6.48 -2.98 15.72
CA PHE A 8 5.57 -2.67 16.81
C PHE A 8 4.89 -3.94 17.26
N GLU A 9 4.79 -4.17 18.56
CA GLU A 9 4.14 -5.36 19.10
C GLU A 9 2.63 -5.25 18.88
N VAL A 10 2.02 -6.33 18.41
CA VAL A 10 0.59 -6.44 18.21
C VAL A 10 0.02 -7.26 19.35
N THR A 11 -0.87 -6.67 20.14
CA THR A 11 -1.59 -7.37 21.21
C THR A 11 -2.95 -7.81 20.69
N LEU A 12 -3.13 -9.13 20.59
CA LEU A 12 -4.40 -9.78 20.26
C LEU A 12 -5.23 -10.00 21.53
N PRO A 13 -6.57 -9.91 21.47
CA PRO A 13 -7.43 -9.98 22.66
C PRO A 13 -7.68 -11.42 23.14
N ALA A 14 -7.44 -12.41 22.28
CA ALA A 14 -7.62 -13.83 22.57
C ALA A 14 -6.67 -14.67 21.71
N THR A 15 -6.45 -15.92 22.13
CA THR A 15 -5.72 -16.94 21.36
C THR A 15 -6.61 -17.72 20.40
N GLU A 16 -7.93 -17.56 20.50
CA GLU A 16 -8.90 -18.19 19.60
C GLU A 16 -9.89 -17.16 19.06
N PHE A 17 -10.17 -17.23 17.77
CA PHE A 17 -11.15 -16.39 17.10
C PHE A 17 -12.21 -17.23 16.40
N LYS A 18 -13.44 -16.71 16.36
CA LYS A 18 -14.48 -17.21 15.47
C LYS A 18 -14.19 -16.73 14.05
N VAL A 19 -14.21 -17.66 13.10
CA VAL A 19 -13.97 -17.39 11.68
C VAL A 19 -15.08 -18.03 10.87
N ALA A 20 -15.63 -17.31 9.90
CA ALA A 20 -16.57 -17.86 8.95
C ALA A 20 -15.81 -18.69 7.90
N VAL A 21 -16.17 -19.96 7.78
CA VAL A 21 -15.51 -20.95 6.94
C VAL A 21 -16.48 -21.53 5.93
N GLU A 22 -16.07 -21.54 4.68
CA GLU A 22 -16.73 -22.26 3.59
C GLU A 22 -15.80 -23.39 3.13
N VAL A 23 -16.36 -24.60 2.97
CA VAL A 23 -15.62 -25.75 2.44
C VAL A 23 -16.20 -26.08 1.08
N VAL A 24 -15.34 -26.15 0.07
CA VAL A 24 -15.72 -26.43 -1.31
C VAL A 24 -14.89 -27.57 -1.83
N ASP A 25 -15.53 -28.56 -2.43
CA ASP A 25 -14.84 -29.60 -3.18
C ASP A 25 -14.44 -29.05 -4.56
N GLY A 26 -13.15 -29.12 -4.85
CA GLY A 26 -12.55 -28.75 -6.14
C GLY A 26 -12.09 -29.99 -6.91
N GLY A 27 -12.09 -29.88 -8.24
CA GLY A 27 -11.36 -30.84 -9.08
C GLY A 27 -9.86 -30.82 -8.78
N ARG A 28 -9.14 -31.89 -9.14
CA ARG A 28 -7.74 -32.15 -8.73
C ARG A 28 -6.73 -31.03 -9.02
N ASP A 29 -6.99 -30.15 -10.01
CA ASP A 29 -5.94 -29.32 -10.61
C ASP A 29 -6.17 -27.80 -10.63
N GLU A 30 -7.35 -27.28 -10.25
CA GLU A 30 -7.58 -25.82 -10.19
C GLU A 30 -8.38 -25.41 -8.94
N PRO A 31 -7.95 -24.37 -8.19
CA PRO A 31 -8.83 -23.77 -7.19
C PRO A 31 -10.11 -23.28 -7.90
N PRO A 32 -11.30 -23.48 -7.31
CA PRO A 32 -12.56 -23.21 -7.99
C PRO A 32 -12.60 -21.76 -8.48
N LYS A 33 -12.99 -21.57 -9.74
CA LYS A 33 -13.27 -20.27 -10.37
C LYS A 33 -14.59 -19.69 -9.83
N THR A 34 -14.69 -19.52 -8.51
CA THR A 34 -15.84 -18.87 -7.84
C THR A 34 -15.53 -17.40 -7.58
N PRO A 35 -16.56 -16.52 -7.54
CA PRO A 35 -16.38 -15.07 -7.57
C PRO A 35 -15.33 -14.61 -6.57
N HIS A 36 -14.43 -13.74 -7.03
CA HIS A 36 -13.37 -13.13 -6.24
C HIS A 36 -13.97 -12.33 -5.08
N HIS A 37 -14.34 -12.98 -3.98
CA HIS A 37 -14.58 -12.28 -2.73
C HIS A 37 -13.24 -11.70 -2.29
N ALA A 38 -13.16 -10.37 -2.25
CA ALA A 38 -11.92 -9.60 -2.11
C ALA A 38 -11.18 -9.80 -0.76
N HIS A 39 -11.73 -10.61 0.15
CA HIS A 39 -11.26 -10.76 1.53
C HIS A 39 -11.43 -12.21 2.03
N ARG A 40 -10.90 -13.19 1.29
CA ARG A 40 -10.86 -14.60 1.73
C ARG A 40 -9.44 -15.16 1.63
N VAL A 41 -9.08 -16.00 2.60
CA VAL A 41 -7.84 -16.78 2.59
C VAL A 41 -8.19 -18.19 2.14
N VAL A 42 -7.58 -18.65 1.06
CA VAL A 42 -7.80 -19.99 0.50
C VAL A 42 -6.78 -20.95 1.11
N ARG A 43 -7.26 -22.05 1.67
CA ARG A 43 -6.42 -23.12 2.20
C ARG A 43 -6.83 -24.44 1.57
N ARG A 44 -5.88 -25.14 0.95
CA ARG A 44 -6.11 -26.53 0.52
C ARG A 44 -6.14 -27.42 1.76
N GLN A 45 -7.21 -28.19 1.95
CA GLN A 45 -7.28 -29.20 3.01
C GLN A 45 -6.71 -30.53 2.53
N ASN A 46 -7.24 -31.03 1.41
CA ASN A 46 -6.84 -32.29 0.78
C ASN A 46 -6.69 -32.10 -0.74
N GLU A 47 -6.40 -33.18 -1.47
CA GLU A 47 -6.23 -33.12 -2.94
C GLU A 47 -7.42 -32.49 -3.68
N SER A 48 -8.64 -32.64 -3.16
CA SER A 48 -9.89 -32.21 -3.80
C SER A 48 -10.74 -31.26 -2.95
N THR A 49 -10.24 -30.73 -1.82
CA THR A 49 -11.08 -29.92 -0.92
C THR A 49 -10.34 -28.65 -0.50
N PHE A 50 -11.03 -27.52 -0.67
CA PHE A 50 -10.56 -26.18 -0.31
C PHE A 50 -11.40 -25.62 0.83
N ARG A 51 -10.72 -25.06 1.81
CA ARG A 51 -11.28 -24.30 2.91
C ARG A 51 -11.05 -22.82 2.65
N PHE A 52 -12.12 -22.04 2.60
CA PHE A 52 -12.08 -20.60 2.48
C PHE A 52 -12.37 -19.98 3.84
N LEU A 53 -11.40 -19.27 4.38
CA LEU A 53 -11.55 -18.51 5.62
C LEU A 53 -11.86 -17.07 5.25
N HIS A 54 -13.01 -16.58 5.66
CA HIS A 54 -13.50 -15.26 5.26
C HIS A 54 -13.11 -14.18 6.28
N LEU A 55 -12.51 -13.08 5.80
CA LEU A 55 -12.14 -11.89 6.56
C LEU A 55 -13.23 -10.84 6.46
N THR A 56 -14.40 -11.16 7.03
CA THR A 56 -15.59 -10.31 6.99
C THR A 56 -16.45 -10.51 8.22
N ASN A 57 -17.17 -9.45 8.58
CA ASN A 57 -18.18 -9.48 9.64
C ASN A 57 -19.56 -9.89 9.06
N ASN A 58 -19.69 -9.85 7.73
CA ASN A 58 -20.88 -10.24 6.99
C ASN A 58 -20.52 -11.41 6.08
N PRO A 59 -20.47 -12.64 6.62
CA PRO A 59 -20.05 -13.78 5.84
C PRO A 59 -21.17 -14.26 4.89
N PRO A 60 -20.82 -14.91 3.77
CA PRO A 60 -21.80 -15.56 2.89
C PRO A 60 -22.70 -16.55 3.65
N SER A 61 -23.94 -16.71 3.22
CA SER A 61 -24.96 -17.54 3.88
C SER A 61 -24.61 -19.04 3.96
N ASN A 62 -23.68 -19.51 3.12
CA ASN A 62 -23.20 -20.89 3.07
C ASN A 62 -21.95 -21.14 3.93
N THR A 63 -21.63 -20.24 4.86
CA THR A 63 -20.49 -20.39 5.78
C THR A 63 -20.91 -21.00 7.12
N THR A 64 -19.94 -21.63 7.78
CA THR A 64 -20.05 -22.11 9.17
C THR A 64 -19.06 -21.35 10.05
N GLU A 65 -19.46 -20.95 11.25
CA GLU A 65 -18.51 -20.39 12.22
C GLU A 65 -17.65 -21.51 12.82
N GLN A 66 -16.33 -21.34 12.77
CA GLN A 66 -15.37 -22.25 13.39
C GLN A 66 -14.44 -21.47 14.31
N ALA A 67 -14.04 -22.08 15.43
CA ALA A 67 -12.96 -21.56 16.27
C ALA A 67 -11.62 -21.85 15.59
N LEU A 68 -10.75 -20.84 15.53
CA LEU A 68 -9.41 -20.94 15.00
C LEU A 68 -8.43 -20.43 16.05
N ASN A 69 -7.50 -21.29 16.46
CA ASN A 69 -6.38 -20.90 17.30
C ASN A 69 -5.34 -20.12 16.49
N ILE A 70 -4.86 -19.00 17.04
CA ILE A 70 -3.91 -18.12 16.36
C ILE A 70 -2.56 -18.78 16.06
N PHE A 71 -2.20 -19.83 16.81
CA PHE A 71 -0.95 -20.55 16.66
C PHE A 71 -1.03 -21.66 15.60
N ASP A 72 -2.23 -22.19 15.35
CA ASP A 72 -2.47 -23.25 14.36
C ASP A 72 -2.51 -22.74 12.92
N ASP A 73 -2.84 -21.46 12.73
CA ASP A 73 -2.86 -20.81 11.42
C ASP A 73 -2.34 -19.35 11.48
N PRO A 74 -1.03 -19.17 11.68
CA PRO A 74 -0.46 -17.84 11.78
C PRO A 74 -0.53 -17.07 10.45
N SER A 75 -0.62 -17.76 9.32
CA SER A 75 -0.75 -17.13 8.00
C SER A 75 -2.09 -16.43 7.85
N PHE A 76 -3.19 -17.06 8.29
CA PHE A 76 -4.50 -16.41 8.31
C PHE A 76 -4.50 -15.17 9.21
N VAL A 77 -3.98 -15.29 10.43
CA VAL A 77 -3.99 -14.17 11.40
C VAL A 77 -3.11 -13.01 10.93
N LYS A 78 -1.98 -13.28 10.26
CA LYS A 78 -1.18 -12.24 9.58
C LYS A 78 -2.04 -11.40 8.62
N ILE A 79 -2.77 -12.07 7.73
CA ILE A 79 -3.63 -11.39 6.74
C ILE A 79 -4.77 -10.65 7.45
N ALA A 80 -5.35 -11.21 8.51
CA ALA A 80 -6.39 -10.56 9.30
C ALA A 80 -5.90 -9.26 9.97
N VAL A 81 -4.70 -9.28 10.54
CA VAL A 81 -4.04 -8.10 11.14
C VAL A 81 -3.78 -7.03 10.08
N GLU A 82 -3.22 -7.42 8.93
CA GLU A 82 -2.96 -6.50 7.81
C GLU A 82 -4.25 -5.88 7.27
N GLU A 83 -5.31 -6.68 7.10
CA GLU A 83 -6.62 -6.20 6.65
C GLU A 83 -7.26 -5.27 7.69
N GLY A 84 -7.20 -5.60 8.98
CA GLY A 84 -7.71 -4.76 10.05
C GLY A 84 -7.02 -3.40 10.09
N PHE A 85 -5.69 -3.39 9.98
CA PHE A 85 -4.91 -2.15 9.93
C PHE A 85 -5.17 -1.36 8.63
N ALA A 86 -5.34 -2.03 7.49
CA ALA A 86 -5.76 -1.41 6.24
C ALA A 86 -7.13 -0.73 6.36
N ARG A 87 -8.10 -1.37 7.03
CA ARG A 87 -9.43 -0.78 7.27
C ARG A 87 -9.36 0.43 8.19
N LEU A 88 -8.55 0.37 9.25
CA LEU A 88 -8.27 1.53 10.11
C LEU A 88 -7.72 2.70 9.30
N LEU A 89 -6.66 2.47 8.52
CA LEU A 89 -6.04 3.51 7.68
C LEU A 89 -7.07 4.12 6.71
N LYS A 90 -7.88 3.29 6.05
CA LYS A 90 -8.96 3.77 5.17
C LYS A 90 -10.00 4.60 5.92
N GLY A 91 -10.36 4.20 7.14
CA GLY A 91 -11.25 4.97 8.03
C GLY A 91 -10.64 6.28 8.51
N LYS A 92 -9.32 6.44 8.41
CA LYS A 92 -8.57 7.68 8.64
C LYS A 92 -8.23 8.42 7.33
N GLU A 93 -8.96 8.12 6.26
CA GLU A 93 -8.85 8.77 4.94
C GLU A 93 -7.52 8.51 4.20
N PHE A 94 -6.74 7.51 4.62
CA PHE A 94 -5.59 7.08 3.85
C PHE A 94 -6.03 6.35 2.58
N ILE A 95 -5.33 6.63 1.49
CA ILE A 95 -5.36 5.83 0.27
C ILE A 95 -4.55 4.56 0.54
N VAL A 96 -5.23 3.42 0.61
CA VAL A 96 -4.60 2.13 0.92
C VAL A 96 -4.35 1.31 -0.35
N CYS A 97 -3.10 0.90 -0.52
CA CYS A 97 -2.61 0.11 -1.64
C CYS A 97 -2.19 -1.27 -1.13
N ARG A 98 -2.78 -2.32 -1.68
CA ARG A 98 -2.37 -3.70 -1.39
C ARG A 98 -1.19 -4.10 -2.25
N GLN A 99 -0.24 -4.82 -1.67
CA GLN A 99 0.88 -5.42 -2.39
C GLN A 99 0.76 -6.95 -2.30
N HIS A 100 1.58 -7.67 -3.07
CA HIS A 100 1.67 -9.13 -2.95
C HIS A 100 2.02 -9.56 -1.51
N VAL A 101 2.78 -8.72 -0.80
CA VAL A 101 3.13 -8.88 0.61
C VAL A 101 2.96 -7.55 1.32
N GLY A 102 2.09 -7.50 2.34
CA GLY A 102 1.80 -6.29 3.10
C GLY A 102 0.99 -5.27 2.31
N CYS A 103 0.95 -4.05 2.84
CA CYS A 103 0.15 -2.95 2.32
C CYS A 103 0.85 -1.62 2.55
N THR A 104 0.42 -0.56 1.86
CA THR A 104 0.88 0.79 2.14
C THR A 104 -0.31 1.74 2.21
N GLY A 105 -0.35 2.58 3.23
CA GLY A 105 -1.32 3.68 3.34
C GLY A 105 -0.64 5.01 3.10
N TYR A 106 -1.27 5.87 2.30
CA TYR A 106 -0.81 7.24 2.04
C TYR A 106 -1.88 8.26 2.36
N THR A 107 -1.48 9.38 2.94
CA THR A 107 -2.29 10.59 3.06
C THR A 107 -1.63 11.72 2.27
N PRO A 108 -2.39 12.57 1.57
CA PRO A 108 -1.83 13.79 0.98
C PRO A 108 -1.27 14.69 2.08
N THR A 109 -0.24 15.46 1.72
CA THR A 109 0.38 16.45 2.61
C THR A 109 0.06 17.86 2.11
N SER A 110 -0.03 18.81 3.03
CA SER A 110 -0.08 20.24 2.71
C SER A 110 1.29 20.83 2.38
N GLU A 111 2.35 20.02 2.40
CA GLU A 111 3.75 20.45 2.24
C GLU A 111 4.17 20.58 0.76
N SER A 112 3.31 20.20 -0.20
CA SER A 112 3.55 20.41 -1.63
C SER A 112 3.88 21.87 -1.94
N MET A 113 5.09 22.14 -2.45
CA MET A 113 5.51 23.49 -2.86
C MET A 113 4.71 24.02 -4.06
N PHE A 114 4.21 23.13 -4.93
CA PHE A 114 3.40 23.46 -6.09
C PHE A 114 2.11 22.60 -6.10
N PRO A 115 1.13 22.91 -5.24
CA PRO A 115 -0.04 22.05 -5.03
C PRO A 115 -0.92 21.87 -6.28
N ASN A 116 -0.89 22.85 -7.20
CA ASN A 116 -1.58 22.78 -8.49
C ASN A 116 -0.86 21.87 -9.50
N VAL A 117 0.43 21.59 -9.29
CA VAL A 117 1.25 20.75 -10.17
C VAL A 117 1.30 19.33 -9.63
N TYR A 118 1.60 19.15 -8.34
CA TYR A 118 1.75 17.85 -7.72
C TYR A 118 1.30 17.83 -6.26
N THR A 119 0.85 16.66 -5.83
CA THR A 119 0.60 16.35 -4.42
C THR A 119 1.70 15.42 -3.91
N PHE A 120 2.33 15.81 -2.80
CA PHE A 120 3.22 14.95 -2.04
C PHE A 120 2.41 14.15 -1.02
N PHE A 121 2.69 12.85 -0.94
CA PHE A 121 2.02 11.91 -0.05
C PHE A 121 3.00 11.34 0.95
N ARG A 122 2.53 11.11 2.17
CA ARG A 122 3.26 10.39 3.22
C ARG A 122 2.39 9.35 3.88
N GLY A 123 3.00 8.39 4.54
CA GLY A 123 2.30 7.40 5.34
C GLY A 123 3.20 6.24 5.72
N VAL A 124 2.65 5.03 5.72
CA VAL A 124 3.34 3.85 6.21
C VAL A 124 3.14 2.65 5.31
N SER A 125 4.22 1.95 5.00
CA SER A 125 4.15 0.57 4.52
C SER A 125 4.17 -0.37 5.71
N PHE A 126 3.35 -1.40 5.66
CA PHE A 126 3.14 -2.27 6.80
C PHE A 126 3.03 -3.74 6.40
N ARG A 127 3.57 -4.59 7.27
CA ARG A 127 3.55 -6.04 7.12
C ARG A 127 3.52 -6.70 8.49
N SER A 128 2.63 -7.65 8.67
CA SER A 128 2.53 -8.43 9.90
C SER A 128 3.56 -9.56 9.93
N PHE A 129 3.97 -9.94 11.13
CA PHE A 129 4.80 -11.11 11.35
C PHE A 129 4.40 -11.83 12.65
N TYR A 130 4.83 -13.08 12.73
CA TYR A 130 4.64 -13.98 13.85
C TYR A 130 5.95 -14.70 14.12
N GLY A 131 6.32 -14.83 15.40
CA GLY A 131 7.49 -15.56 15.86
C GLY A 131 8.79 -14.77 15.67
N PHE A 132 9.26 -14.14 16.75
CA PHE A 132 10.57 -13.48 16.78
C PHE A 132 11.13 -13.33 18.20
N GLY A 133 12.44 -13.51 18.34
CA GLY A 133 13.15 -13.50 19.62
C GLY A 133 13.04 -14.84 20.36
N PRO A 134 13.39 -14.89 21.66
CA PRO A 134 13.37 -16.15 22.43
C PRO A 134 11.95 -16.68 22.70
N ARG A 135 10.90 -15.94 22.34
CA ARG A 135 9.50 -16.34 22.50
C ARG A 135 8.87 -16.56 21.12
N PRO A 136 8.50 -17.79 20.74
CA PRO A 136 7.92 -18.09 19.43
C PRO A 136 6.51 -17.52 19.24
N ASP A 137 5.88 -16.98 20.29
CA ASP A 137 4.45 -16.66 20.30
C ASP A 137 4.13 -15.14 20.23
N ARG A 138 5.03 -14.35 19.63
CA ARG A 138 4.87 -12.89 19.53
C ARG A 138 4.37 -12.46 18.16
N TRP A 139 3.38 -11.58 18.18
CA TRP A 139 2.83 -10.91 17.01
C TRP A 139 3.39 -9.51 16.88
N GLY A 140 3.68 -9.10 15.65
CA GLY A 140 4.14 -7.75 15.40
C GLY A 140 3.77 -7.22 14.04
N LEU A 141 3.90 -5.91 13.91
CA LEU A 141 3.66 -5.15 12.69
C LEU A 141 4.93 -4.35 12.38
N ILE A 142 5.55 -4.67 11.25
CA ILE A 142 6.64 -3.86 10.70
C ILE A 142 5.99 -2.65 10.07
N LEU A 143 6.43 -1.45 10.44
CA LEU A 143 5.97 -0.18 9.89
C LEU A 143 7.15 0.59 9.33
N ASN A 144 7.20 0.82 8.02
CA ASN A 144 8.21 1.71 7.42
C ASN A 144 7.55 3.01 7.00
N TYR A 145 8.26 4.13 7.15
CA TYR A 145 7.81 5.38 6.58
C TYR A 145 7.80 5.28 5.05
N ALA A 146 6.69 5.66 4.43
CA ALA A 146 6.50 5.60 2.99
C ALA A 146 6.09 6.97 2.47
N THR A 147 6.63 7.35 1.32
CA THR A 147 6.34 8.62 0.65
C THR A 147 6.12 8.39 -0.84
N SER A 148 5.27 9.21 -1.45
CA SER A 148 4.97 9.16 -2.88
C SER A 148 4.65 10.55 -3.41
N GLN A 149 4.60 10.69 -4.73
CA GLN A 149 4.27 11.93 -5.43
C GLN A 149 3.28 11.62 -6.55
N ARG A 150 2.41 12.57 -6.84
CA ARG A 150 1.47 12.47 -7.97
C ARG A 150 1.25 13.81 -8.62
N PHE A 151 1.22 13.84 -9.95
CA PHE A 151 0.81 15.03 -10.69
C PHE A 151 -0.70 15.27 -10.50
N CYS A 152 -1.05 16.52 -10.24
CA CYS A 152 -2.42 17.03 -10.27
C CYS A 152 -2.80 17.49 -11.68
N ILE A 153 -1.79 17.81 -12.49
CA ILE A 153 -1.94 18.18 -13.90
C ILE A 153 -2.10 16.96 -14.81
N THR A 154 -2.78 17.18 -15.93
CA THR A 154 -3.17 16.17 -16.91
C THR A 154 -2.37 16.35 -18.20
N LEU A 155 -2.58 15.47 -19.19
CA LEU A 155 -2.00 15.64 -20.53
C LEU A 155 -2.60 16.81 -21.33
N GLU A 156 -3.57 17.55 -20.77
CA GLU A 156 -4.02 18.82 -21.32
C GLU A 156 -2.90 19.88 -21.23
N ASP A 157 -2.10 19.83 -20.17
CA ASP A 157 -0.90 20.65 -20.01
C ASP A 157 0.09 20.36 -21.15
N PRO A 158 0.43 21.36 -21.99
CA PRO A 158 1.30 21.15 -23.14
C PRO A 158 2.71 20.69 -22.79
N GLN A 159 3.25 21.13 -21.66
CA GLN A 159 4.62 20.81 -21.22
C GLN A 159 4.66 19.38 -20.69
N LEU A 160 3.68 18.99 -19.86
CA LEU A 160 3.56 17.60 -19.41
C LEU A 160 3.34 16.66 -20.59
N ARG A 161 2.51 17.06 -21.56
CA ARG A 161 2.25 16.29 -22.78
C ARG A 161 3.52 16.08 -23.60
N GLN A 162 4.35 17.10 -23.79
CA GLN A 162 5.63 16.95 -24.49
C GLN A 162 6.55 15.95 -23.78
N LEU A 163 6.59 15.98 -22.45
CA LEU A 163 7.37 15.02 -21.66
C LEU A 163 6.81 13.60 -21.69
N ALA A 164 5.54 13.42 -22.04
CA ALA A 164 4.82 12.14 -21.95
C ALA A 164 4.89 11.28 -23.22
N ILE A 165 5.17 11.86 -24.39
CA ILE A 165 5.23 11.10 -25.65
C ILE A 165 6.30 10.01 -25.55
N GLY A 166 5.94 8.79 -25.92
CA GLY A 166 6.79 7.60 -25.84
C GLY A 166 7.03 7.09 -24.41
N LYS A 167 6.38 7.68 -23.40
CA LYS A 167 6.50 7.26 -22.00
C LYS A 167 5.20 6.66 -21.49
N ARG A 168 5.31 5.96 -20.36
CA ARG A 168 4.15 5.40 -19.65
C ARG A 168 3.31 6.51 -19.04
N VAL A 169 2.02 6.47 -19.30
CA VAL A 169 0.98 7.31 -18.70
C VAL A 169 0.04 6.45 -17.86
N VAL A 170 -0.57 7.09 -16.86
CA VAL A 170 -1.51 6.49 -15.92
C VAL A 170 -2.77 7.35 -15.82
N PRO A 171 -3.93 6.76 -15.54
CA PRO A 171 -5.13 7.51 -15.25
C PRO A 171 -4.94 8.37 -14.01
N ILE A 172 -5.59 9.53 -13.97
CA ILE A 172 -5.60 10.39 -12.77
C ILE A 172 -6.41 9.72 -11.65
N SER A 173 -7.15 8.65 -11.89
CA SER A 173 -7.72 7.84 -10.81
C SER A 173 -6.73 6.83 -10.21
N ALA A 174 -5.51 6.72 -10.74
CA ALA A 174 -4.53 5.74 -10.29
C ALA A 174 -4.05 6.00 -8.85
N ILE A 175 -3.81 4.89 -8.16
CA ILE A 175 -3.36 4.88 -6.77
C ILE A 175 -1.88 5.28 -6.70
N PRO A 176 -1.42 6.04 -5.67
CA PRO A 176 -0.06 6.59 -5.60
C PRO A 176 1.10 5.58 -5.59
N SER A 177 0.84 4.29 -5.34
CA SER A 177 1.86 3.24 -5.36
C SER A 177 1.62 2.20 -6.45
N ALA A 178 0.95 2.57 -7.54
CA ALA A 178 0.94 1.74 -8.73
C ALA A 178 2.39 1.65 -9.25
N ASP A 179 3.13 0.70 -8.68
CA ASP A 179 4.36 0.19 -9.24
C ASP A 179 4.08 -0.22 -10.69
N GLU A 180 5.15 -0.27 -11.47
CA GLU A 180 5.16 -0.46 -12.92
C GLU A 180 4.42 -1.70 -13.46
N ASP A 181 3.91 -2.58 -12.60
CA ASP A 181 3.35 -3.87 -12.96
C ASP A 181 1.82 -3.95 -12.97
N ASP A 182 1.09 -2.89 -12.61
CA ASP A 182 -0.36 -2.86 -12.88
C ASP A 182 -0.64 -2.47 -14.34
N GLY A 183 -0.19 -3.34 -15.26
CA GLY A 183 -0.34 -3.21 -16.70
C GLY A 183 -1.79 -3.18 -17.18
N ARG A 184 -2.77 -3.41 -16.28
CA ARG A 184 -4.20 -3.32 -16.59
C ARG A 184 -4.72 -1.89 -16.65
N ARG A 185 -3.98 -0.92 -16.10
CA ARG A 185 -4.44 0.47 -15.98
C ARG A 185 -3.45 1.50 -16.52
N SER A 186 -2.27 1.09 -16.96
CA SER A 186 -1.26 2.00 -17.54
C SER A 186 -1.03 1.68 -19.01
N GLY A 187 -0.45 2.62 -19.76
CA GLY A 187 -0.08 2.40 -21.16
C GLY A 187 0.97 3.40 -21.63
N ILE A 188 1.50 3.22 -22.83
CA ILE A 188 2.47 4.14 -23.43
C ILE A 188 1.72 5.18 -24.27
N LEU A 189 1.96 6.47 -24.03
CA LEU A 189 1.40 7.52 -24.87
C LEU A 189 2.14 7.53 -26.22
N VAL A 190 1.45 7.14 -27.29
CA VAL A 190 2.03 7.07 -28.64
C VAL A 190 1.92 8.42 -29.34
N SER A 191 0.74 9.03 -29.30
CA SER A 191 0.46 10.30 -29.95
C SER A 191 -0.75 11.00 -29.33
N VAL A 192 -1.01 12.24 -29.75
CA VAL A 192 -2.18 13.01 -29.37
C VAL A 192 -2.90 13.48 -30.64
N GLN A 193 -4.21 13.23 -30.69
CA GLN A 193 -5.08 13.58 -31.82
C GLN A 193 -6.17 14.51 -31.30
N GLY A 194 -5.99 15.83 -31.51
CA GLY A 194 -6.87 16.84 -30.94
C GLY A 194 -6.91 16.77 -29.41
N GLN A 195 -8.08 16.46 -28.85
CA GLN A 195 -8.31 16.34 -27.39
C GLN A 195 -8.17 14.91 -26.86
N GLN A 196 -7.66 13.99 -27.68
CA GLN A 196 -7.54 12.58 -27.32
C GLN A 196 -6.06 12.13 -27.30
N ALA A 197 -5.69 11.41 -26.25
CA ALA A 197 -4.46 10.63 -26.14
C ALA A 197 -4.66 9.27 -26.83
N VAL A 198 -3.68 8.88 -27.65
CA VAL A 198 -3.58 7.52 -28.22
C VAL A 198 -2.59 6.73 -27.36
N ILE A 199 -3.08 5.70 -26.67
CA ILE A 199 -2.34 4.99 -25.63
C ILE A 199 -2.25 3.50 -25.97
N GLU A 200 -1.03 2.96 -26.01
CA GLU A 200 -0.78 1.54 -26.25
C GLU A 200 -0.75 0.76 -24.93
N GLN A 201 -1.56 -0.29 -24.83
CA GLN A 201 -1.67 -1.16 -23.66
C GLN A 201 -1.25 -2.59 -24.01
N GLY A 202 0.06 -2.83 -24.05
CA GLY A 202 0.62 -4.15 -24.38
C GLY A 202 0.27 -4.58 -25.80
N LYS A 203 -0.19 -5.83 -25.97
CA LYS A 203 -0.47 -6.41 -27.31
C LYS A 203 -1.83 -6.02 -27.91
N ASN A 204 -2.62 -5.20 -27.21
CA ASN A 204 -3.93 -4.80 -27.67
C ASN A 204 -3.85 -3.59 -28.60
N ALA A 205 -4.90 -3.37 -29.38
CA ALA A 205 -5.02 -2.15 -30.18
C ALA A 205 -4.93 -0.91 -29.25
N PRO A 206 -4.28 0.19 -29.72
CA PRO A 206 -4.23 1.43 -28.95
C PRO A 206 -5.62 1.94 -28.62
N ILE A 207 -5.77 2.47 -27.41
CA ILE A 207 -7.00 3.12 -26.97
C ILE A 207 -6.92 4.62 -27.24
N GLN A 208 -8.07 5.24 -27.53
CA GLN A 208 -8.22 6.68 -27.56
C GLN A 208 -8.98 7.12 -26.30
N ALA A 209 -8.41 8.06 -25.55
CA ALA A 209 -9.00 8.56 -24.31
C ALA A 209 -8.80 10.08 -24.15
N PRO A 210 -9.68 10.78 -23.42
CA PRO A 210 -9.53 12.22 -23.19
C PRO A 210 -8.21 12.58 -22.50
N LEU A 211 -7.56 13.66 -22.92
CA LEU A 211 -6.30 14.13 -22.30
C LEU A 211 -6.45 14.41 -20.80
N GLY A 212 -7.60 14.95 -20.40
CA GLY A 212 -7.93 15.28 -19.02
C GLY A 212 -8.09 14.09 -18.08
N GLU A 213 -8.04 12.85 -18.57
CA GLU A 213 -8.13 11.63 -17.74
C GLU A 213 -6.77 10.99 -17.43
N TRP A 214 -5.71 11.46 -18.10
CA TRP A 214 -4.39 10.83 -18.07
C TRP A 214 -3.30 11.80 -17.61
N THR A 215 -2.27 11.24 -17.00
CA THR A 215 -1.08 11.98 -16.54
C THR A 215 0.15 11.08 -16.58
N LEU A 216 1.32 11.65 -16.30
CA LEU A 216 2.55 10.89 -16.09
C LEU A 216 2.62 10.35 -14.66
N PRO A 217 3.26 9.18 -14.44
CA PRO A 217 3.74 8.83 -13.11
C PRO A 217 4.67 9.94 -12.60
N CYS A 218 4.34 10.53 -11.46
CA CYS A 218 5.12 11.63 -10.91
C CYS A 218 6.34 11.08 -10.17
N ARG A 219 7.42 10.85 -10.92
CA ARG A 219 8.73 10.50 -10.37
C ARG A 219 9.52 11.77 -10.15
N ARG A 220 10.46 11.73 -9.19
CA ARG A 220 11.38 12.85 -8.90
C ARG A 220 12.03 13.41 -10.16
N GLU A 221 12.49 12.55 -11.07
CA GLU A 221 13.13 12.95 -12.33
C GLU A 221 12.15 13.64 -13.28
N LEU A 222 10.97 13.06 -13.50
CA LEU A 222 9.94 13.65 -14.38
C LEU A 222 9.36 14.95 -13.81
N LEU A 223 9.18 15.03 -12.49
CA LEU A 223 8.78 16.26 -11.81
C LEU A 223 9.85 17.34 -11.95
N ASN A 224 11.13 16.97 -11.82
CA ASN A 224 12.25 17.89 -12.04
C ASN A 224 12.26 18.40 -13.48
N ASP A 225 12.13 17.51 -14.47
CA ASP A 225 12.08 17.88 -15.90
C ASP A 225 10.91 18.83 -16.19
N TYR A 226 9.71 18.52 -15.66
CA TYR A 226 8.53 19.37 -15.81
C TYR A 226 8.77 20.75 -15.19
N LEU A 227 9.20 20.82 -13.94
CA LEU A 227 9.41 22.09 -13.26
C LEU A 227 10.51 22.93 -13.92
N GLN A 228 11.55 22.29 -14.45
CA GLN A 228 12.59 22.98 -15.19
C GLN A 228 12.04 23.64 -16.47
N GLN A 229 11.15 22.98 -17.19
CA GLN A 229 10.50 23.52 -18.40
C GLN A 229 9.43 24.57 -18.06
N ALA A 230 8.63 24.33 -17.02
CA ALA A 230 7.45 25.11 -16.67
C ALA A 230 7.76 26.35 -15.84
N HIS A 231 8.69 26.23 -14.89
CA HIS A 231 8.96 27.22 -13.84
C HIS A 231 10.45 27.62 -13.75
N GLY A 232 11.30 27.01 -14.56
CA GLY A 232 12.73 27.29 -14.64
C GLY A 232 13.59 26.54 -13.60
N PRO A 233 14.93 26.66 -13.72
CA PRO A 233 15.87 25.83 -12.98
C PRO A 233 15.89 26.09 -11.47
N LYS A 234 15.57 27.31 -11.03
CA LYS A 234 15.52 27.65 -9.60
C LYS A 234 14.38 26.90 -8.90
N ALA A 235 13.19 26.90 -9.48
CA ALA A 235 12.03 26.21 -8.94
C ALA A 235 12.26 24.68 -8.87
N SER A 236 12.88 24.12 -9.91
CA SER A 236 13.20 22.69 -9.95
C SER A 236 14.24 22.31 -8.88
N ALA A 237 15.25 23.15 -8.64
CA ALA A 237 16.24 22.95 -7.58
C ALA A 237 15.62 23.02 -6.18
N ASP A 238 14.73 23.99 -5.94
CA ASP A 238 14.04 24.17 -4.66
C ASP A 238 13.15 22.95 -4.35
N VAL A 239 12.37 22.45 -5.32
CA VAL A 239 11.56 21.23 -5.16
C VAL A 239 12.43 20.01 -4.98
N THR A 240 13.52 19.87 -5.73
CA THR A 240 14.44 18.73 -5.57
C THR A 240 15.02 18.71 -4.17
N ARG A 241 15.43 19.86 -3.62
CA ARG A 241 15.92 19.97 -2.24
C ARG A 241 14.84 19.60 -1.23
N HIS A 242 13.62 20.10 -1.40
CA HIS A 242 12.51 19.78 -0.52
C HIS A 242 12.17 18.29 -0.55
N LEU A 243 12.09 17.70 -1.74
CA LEU A 243 11.87 16.27 -1.93
C LEU A 243 13.05 15.42 -1.48
N GLN A 244 14.27 15.93 -1.43
CA GLN A 244 15.41 15.22 -0.83
C GLN A 244 15.33 15.23 0.69
N VAL A 245 14.93 16.36 1.29
CA VAL A 245 14.69 16.44 2.74
C VAL A 245 13.54 15.51 3.15
N ALA A 246 12.44 15.52 2.41
CA ALA A 246 11.33 14.58 2.60
C ALA A 246 11.69 13.15 2.17
N GLY A 247 12.60 13.02 1.21
CA GLY A 247 12.99 11.80 0.47
C GLY A 247 14.31 11.15 0.86
N PHE A 248 14.93 11.57 1.95
CA PHE A 248 15.64 10.67 2.85
C PHE A 248 14.75 9.45 3.25
N SER A 249 13.44 9.55 3.01
CA SER A 249 12.43 8.49 3.08
C SER A 249 12.09 7.81 1.74
N LEU A 250 12.52 8.36 0.60
CA LEU A 250 12.20 7.92 -0.77
C LEU A 250 13.25 6.97 -1.36
N THR A 251 14.40 6.77 -0.71
CA THR A 251 15.43 5.86 -1.20
C THR A 251 15.15 4.41 -0.76
N LYS A 252 14.67 3.58 -1.70
CA LYS A 252 14.78 2.10 -1.64
C LYS A 252 16.25 1.60 -1.73
N ALA A 253 17.24 2.48 -1.54
CA ALA A 253 18.67 2.16 -1.61
C ALA A 253 19.21 1.94 -0.19
N GLY A 254 19.38 0.66 0.16
CA GLY A 254 19.78 0.17 1.48
C GLY A 254 21.22 0.48 1.92
N ARG A 255 21.61 1.76 1.96
CA ARG A 255 22.72 2.20 2.83
C ARG A 255 22.13 2.93 4.01
N MET A 256 21.75 2.16 5.03
CA MET A 256 21.22 2.65 6.30
C MET A 256 22.26 3.53 6.99
N ASN A 257 22.08 4.84 6.88
CA ASN A 257 22.67 5.77 7.84
C ASN A 257 21.84 5.65 9.14
N THR A 258 22.48 5.47 10.29
CA THR A 258 21.77 5.32 11.58
C THR A 258 20.95 6.56 11.94
N ALA A 259 21.39 7.75 11.51
CA ALA A 259 20.60 8.99 11.62
C ALA A 259 19.31 8.90 10.78
N LEU A 260 19.41 8.33 9.57
CA LEU A 260 18.28 8.13 8.66
C LEU A 260 17.23 7.18 9.25
N ALA A 261 17.68 6.08 9.87
CA ALA A 261 16.78 5.13 10.53
C ALA A 261 16.03 5.76 11.72
N LYS A 262 16.70 6.63 12.49
CA LYS A 262 16.07 7.36 13.60
C LYS A 262 15.00 8.33 13.13
N ASP A 263 15.27 9.06 12.05
CA ASP A 263 14.31 10.03 11.50
C ASP A 263 13.11 9.33 10.83
N GLN A 264 13.33 8.20 10.16
CA GLN A 264 12.25 7.36 9.64
C GLN A 264 11.36 6.80 10.76
N LEU A 265 11.96 6.30 11.86
CA LEU A 265 11.20 5.81 13.01
C LEU A 265 10.37 6.92 13.66
N ARG A 266 10.95 8.12 13.84
CA ARG A 266 10.21 9.28 14.34
C ARG A 266 9.04 9.65 13.43
N ALA A 267 9.25 9.63 12.12
CA ALA A 267 8.17 9.88 11.16
C ALA A 267 7.06 8.84 11.26
N VAL A 268 7.38 7.55 11.42
CA VAL A 268 6.37 6.50 11.69
C VAL A 268 5.62 6.78 12.98
N GLN A 269 6.32 7.05 14.08
CA GLN A 269 5.69 7.35 15.38
C GLN A 269 4.79 8.58 15.30
N GLN A 270 5.20 9.62 14.57
CA GLN A 270 4.39 10.80 14.33
C GLN A 270 3.13 10.47 13.52
N VAL A 271 3.23 9.69 12.43
CA VAL A 271 2.06 9.25 11.65
C VAL A 271 1.10 8.42 12.52
N LEU A 272 1.63 7.52 13.36
CA LEU A 272 0.80 6.74 14.28
C LEU A 272 0.07 7.61 15.29
N HIS A 273 0.76 8.59 15.86
CA HIS A 273 0.23 9.51 16.87
C HIS A 273 -0.82 10.46 16.26
N ASP A 274 -0.44 11.20 15.21
CA ASP A 274 -1.26 12.24 14.59
C ASP A 274 -2.60 11.70 14.06
N HIS A 275 -2.63 10.42 13.66
CA HIS A 275 -3.83 9.75 13.14
C HIS A 275 -4.47 8.74 14.11
N SER A 276 -3.93 8.61 15.34
CA SER A 276 -4.41 7.68 16.37
C SER A 276 -4.52 6.23 15.87
N LEU A 277 -3.44 5.72 15.28
CA LEU A 277 -3.41 4.41 14.60
C LEU A 277 -3.05 3.23 15.52
N ALA A 278 -3.03 3.44 16.84
CA ALA A 278 -2.61 2.43 17.80
C ALA A 278 -3.65 1.32 18.06
N LYS A 279 -4.92 1.52 17.69
CA LYS A 279 -6.03 0.59 17.98
C LYS A 279 -6.89 0.37 16.75
N PHE A 280 -7.18 -0.89 16.45
CA PHE A 280 -8.03 -1.29 15.32
C PHE A 280 -8.74 -2.60 15.64
N CYS A 281 -9.66 -3.03 14.77
CA CYS A 281 -10.36 -4.30 14.90
C CYS A 281 -9.92 -5.26 13.79
N LEU A 282 -9.85 -6.55 14.12
CA LEU A 282 -9.75 -7.59 13.10
C LEU A 282 -11.05 -7.67 12.31
N PRO A 283 -10.99 -7.92 10.99
CA PRO A 283 -12.16 -8.07 10.13
C PRO A 283 -12.80 -9.46 10.31
N LEU A 284 -13.20 -9.79 11.53
CA LEU A 284 -13.73 -11.08 11.95
C LEU A 284 -15.05 -10.86 12.72
N PRO A 285 -15.90 -11.89 12.86
CA PRO A 285 -17.09 -11.82 13.70
C PRO A 285 -16.84 -11.16 15.06
N ASN A 286 -17.68 -10.17 15.39
CA ASN A 286 -17.61 -9.32 16.59
C ASN A 286 -16.44 -8.33 16.63
N ASP A 287 -15.75 -8.07 15.52
CA ASP A 287 -14.69 -7.06 15.40
C ASP A 287 -13.64 -7.10 16.54
N PRO A 288 -12.92 -8.22 16.72
CA PRO A 288 -12.00 -8.38 17.84
C PRO A 288 -10.98 -7.23 17.92
N PRO A 289 -10.87 -6.53 19.08
CA PRO A 289 -10.02 -5.36 19.20
C PRO A 289 -8.55 -5.73 19.32
N VAL A 290 -7.69 -5.01 18.59
CA VAL A 290 -6.24 -5.18 18.53
C VAL A 290 -5.57 -3.85 18.87
N SER A 291 -4.42 -3.94 19.53
CA SER A 291 -3.60 -2.76 19.84
C SER A 291 -2.14 -2.94 19.42
N LEU A 292 -1.52 -1.83 19.04
CA LEU A 292 -0.09 -1.70 18.79
C LEU A 292 0.60 -1.11 20.02
N SER A 293 1.85 -1.53 20.27
CA SER A 293 2.69 -0.86 21.26
C SER A 293 2.98 0.59 20.87
N ASP A 294 3.09 1.48 21.86
CA ASP A 294 3.42 2.89 21.63
C ASP A 294 4.89 3.10 21.21
N GLN A 295 5.74 2.12 21.50
CA GLN A 295 7.16 2.13 21.19
C GLN A 295 7.52 0.93 20.31
N PRO A 296 8.52 1.08 19.44
CA PRO A 296 9.06 -0.04 18.71
C PRO A 296 9.69 -1.08 19.64
N LEU A 297 9.76 -2.32 19.18
CA LEU A 297 10.51 -3.39 19.79
C LEU A 297 12.01 -3.03 19.80
N VAL A 298 12.59 -3.12 21.00
CA VAL A 298 14.03 -2.95 21.22
C VAL A 298 14.65 -4.33 21.38
N ILE A 299 15.59 -4.67 20.51
CA ILE A 299 16.41 -5.88 20.67
C ILE A 299 17.68 -5.48 21.40
N ALA A 300 17.94 -6.13 22.53
CA ALA A 300 19.27 -6.15 23.14
C ALA A 300 20.10 -7.22 22.43
N GLU A 301 21.26 -6.84 21.91
CA GLU A 301 22.32 -7.78 21.53
C GLU A 301 22.82 -8.56 22.75
#